data_AF-A0A3D4BVI5-F1
#
_entry.id   AF-A0A3D4BVI5-F1
#
_cell.length_a   1.000
_cell.length_b   1.000
_cell.length_c   1.000
_cell.angle_alpha   90.00
_cell.angle_beta   90.00
_cell.angle_gamma   90.00
#
_symmetry.space_group_name_H-M   'P 1'
#
loop_
_entity.id
_entity.type
_entity.pdbx_description
1 polymer ?
#
loop_
_entity_poly.entity_id
_entity_poly.type
_entity_poly.pdbx_seq_one_letter_code
_entity_poly.pdbx_strand_id
1 'polypeptide(L)'
;MKFLYANPFPQIQGAAKRSFYHNYLLGNDPSQWRASVPVYQQLNYLDLYPGVNVRFRGKGGNLKYDFHLAPHADPRLLQMQYQGADMLSINKGHLLIQTSLGTLQEFIPEAYQVIKGQKINIPCSYTLVNHIVKFKLGPYNPEHELIIDPELVFSSFSGSSIDNWGFTATFDHEGNLYAGGITFGLGYPTSPGAYQEIYKGGDVDMSISKFSALGDTLLYSTYVGGTDNDVPHSLVVDDDNQLFILGNTGSSNYPVSGQALQANFNGGPPLALRFMRFNHGSDIVVTKLSADGTKVMASTFLGGTENDGLNTGIFQNYGDNCRGEIIYADNKVYLISNTRSNHIPLPNALNDSIQGDQDALVVCLQNDLSSIVWGTYFGGLGDDAGYSIKPDQGNKVVIGGATRSNDIDISPQAHTPNAQGSIDGYLAVFNRLNGNLTASTYVGTSDQDQAFLIDIDKFNNLYVLGQTEGQMTMSAGIYGTPNSRQFIKKFDMNLATEIWSTTIGSGQAKDDLVPTAFLVDECFNIYLSGWNGQSNVLTNGGPPQGNTLNLPLTSDALQSSTDGSDFYFMVLERDAKSLAYAT
;
A
#
# COMPACT_ATOMS: atom_id res chain seq x y z
N MET A 1 -10.01 -29.82 4.49
CA MET A 1 -8.85 -30.70 4.22
C MET A 1 -8.81 -31.82 5.25
N LYS A 2 -8.51 -33.05 4.84
CA LYS A 2 -8.33 -34.23 5.70
C LYS A 2 -6.94 -34.83 5.46
N PHE A 3 -6.20 -35.09 6.53
CA PHE A 3 -4.91 -35.78 6.50
C PHE A 3 -5.13 -37.30 6.56
N LEU A 4 -4.68 -38.03 5.54
CA LEU A 4 -4.88 -39.48 5.44
C LEU A 4 -3.83 -40.22 6.27
N TYR A 5 -4.25 -41.24 7.03
CA TYR A 5 -3.37 -42.04 7.91
C TYR A 5 -2.69 -41.24 9.03
N ALA A 6 -3.10 -40.00 9.24
CA ALA A 6 -2.66 -39.19 10.37
C ALA A 6 -3.14 -39.81 11.70
N ASN A 7 -2.44 -39.46 12.78
CA ASN A 7 -2.88 -39.73 14.13
C ASN A 7 -4.33 -39.22 14.30
N PRO A 8 -5.30 -40.09 14.68
CA PRO A 8 -6.69 -39.68 14.84
C PRO A 8 -6.92 -38.77 16.05
N PHE A 9 -5.96 -38.71 16.98
CA PHE A 9 -5.99 -37.89 18.18
C PHE A 9 -4.66 -37.14 18.36
N PRO A 10 -4.29 -36.25 17.42
CA PRO A 10 -3.06 -35.48 17.56
C PRO A 10 -3.21 -34.53 18.76
N GLN A 11 -2.10 -34.25 19.43
CA GLN A 11 -2.13 -33.25 20.49
C GLN A 11 -2.25 -31.87 19.85
N ILE A 12 -3.35 -31.16 20.12
CA ILE A 12 -3.57 -29.82 19.59
C ILE A 12 -3.23 -28.78 20.65
N GLN A 13 -2.33 -27.86 20.32
CA GLN A 13 -1.97 -26.74 21.18
C GLN A 13 -2.34 -25.42 20.51
N GLY A 14 -3.13 -24.60 21.20
CA GLY A 14 -3.40 -23.22 20.78
C GLY A 14 -2.26 -22.28 21.17
N ALA A 15 -1.84 -21.43 20.25
CA ALA A 15 -0.86 -20.36 20.47
C ALA A 15 -1.47 -18.99 20.12
N ALA A 16 -0.91 -17.92 20.69
CA ALA A 16 -1.44 -16.55 20.55
C ALA A 16 -2.95 -16.47 20.88
N LYS A 17 -3.28 -16.77 22.14
CA LYS A 17 -4.65 -16.70 22.67
C LYS A 17 -5.20 -15.28 22.52
N ARG A 18 -6.39 -15.15 21.94
CA ARG A 18 -7.10 -13.88 21.81
C ARG A 18 -7.77 -13.49 23.13
N SER A 19 -7.98 -12.19 23.30
CA SER A 19 -8.61 -11.63 24.51
C SER A 19 -10.11 -11.94 24.62
N PHE A 20 -10.75 -12.32 23.52
CA PHE A 20 -12.15 -12.72 23.48
C PHE A 20 -12.31 -14.25 23.39
N TYR A 21 -13.52 -14.70 23.67
CA TYR A 21 -13.92 -16.10 23.64
C TYR A 21 -15.26 -16.24 22.91
N HIS A 22 -15.60 -17.47 22.54
CA HIS A 22 -16.90 -17.79 21.98
C HIS A 22 -17.73 -18.65 22.94
N ASN A 23 -19.05 -18.45 22.90
CA ASN A 23 -20.02 -19.31 23.54
C ASN A 23 -20.78 -20.05 22.44
N TYR A 24 -20.79 -21.37 22.50
CA TYR A 24 -21.53 -22.23 21.59
C TYR A 24 -22.73 -22.80 22.33
N LEU A 25 -23.91 -22.20 22.13
CA LEU A 25 -25.18 -22.61 22.73
C LEU A 25 -25.99 -23.39 21.69
N LEU A 26 -25.60 -24.64 21.46
CA LEU A 26 -26.17 -25.48 20.41
C LEU A 26 -27.48 -26.12 20.90
N GLY A 27 -28.61 -25.71 20.32
CA GLY A 27 -29.92 -26.28 20.61
C GLY A 27 -30.45 -25.97 22.03
N ASN A 28 -31.48 -26.70 22.43
CA ASN A 28 -32.18 -26.52 23.70
C ASN A 28 -31.68 -27.45 24.83
N ASP A 29 -30.63 -28.24 24.60
CA ASP A 29 -30.00 -29.08 25.61
C ASP A 29 -28.78 -28.34 26.22
N PRO A 30 -28.87 -27.87 27.48
CA PRO A 30 -27.77 -27.17 28.13
C PRO A 30 -26.49 -28.01 28.28
N SER A 31 -26.57 -29.35 28.19
CA SER A 31 -25.39 -30.22 28.23
C SER A 31 -24.48 -30.07 27.00
N GLN A 32 -25.04 -29.59 25.88
CA GLN A 32 -24.32 -29.31 24.64
C GLN A 32 -23.75 -27.89 24.60
N TRP A 33 -24.08 -27.06 25.58
CA TRP A 33 -23.57 -25.69 25.63
C TRP A 33 -22.11 -25.70 26.07
N ARG A 34 -21.30 -24.88 25.41
CA ARG A 34 -19.89 -24.64 25.75
C ARG A 34 -19.68 -23.14 25.87
N ALA A 35 -19.42 -22.67 27.08
CA ALA A 35 -19.14 -21.26 27.34
C ALA A 35 -17.63 -21.02 27.46
N SER A 36 -17.21 -19.78 27.23
CA SER A 36 -15.83 -19.32 27.40
C SER A 36 -14.79 -20.13 26.62
N VAL A 37 -15.16 -20.60 25.43
CA VAL A 37 -14.25 -21.35 24.56
C VAL A 37 -13.17 -20.39 24.05
N PRO A 38 -11.89 -20.60 24.41
CA PRO A 38 -10.81 -19.70 24.06
C PRO A 38 -10.53 -19.73 22.55
N VAL A 39 -10.24 -18.56 22.00
CA VAL A 39 -9.86 -18.40 20.58
C VAL A 39 -8.35 -18.20 20.48
N TYR A 40 -7.73 -18.82 19.47
CA TYR A 40 -6.29 -18.77 19.24
C TYR A 40 -6.01 -18.35 17.79
N GLN A 41 -4.96 -17.56 17.57
CA GLN A 41 -4.53 -17.16 16.22
C GLN A 41 -3.76 -18.27 15.51
N GLN A 42 -3.17 -19.19 16.29
CA GLN A 42 -2.39 -20.31 15.79
C GLN A 42 -2.83 -21.61 16.47
N LEU A 43 -2.85 -22.69 15.69
CA LEU A 43 -3.08 -24.06 16.17
C LEU A 43 -1.92 -24.95 15.75
N ASN A 44 -1.27 -25.58 16.72
CA ASN A 44 -0.21 -26.56 16.48
C ASN A 44 -0.79 -27.96 16.68
N TYR A 45 -0.83 -28.73 15.60
CA TYR A 45 -1.08 -30.16 15.64
C TYR A 45 0.27 -30.85 15.81
N LEU A 46 0.51 -31.36 17.02
CA LEU A 46 1.73 -32.10 17.35
C LEU A 46 1.56 -33.58 17.03
N ASP A 47 2.61 -34.17 16.47
CA ASP A 47 2.67 -35.56 16.05
C ASP A 47 1.44 -35.97 15.22
N LEU A 48 1.09 -35.13 14.24
CA LEU A 48 0.05 -35.44 13.25
C LEU A 48 0.42 -36.71 12.48
N TYR A 49 1.71 -36.86 12.16
CA TYR A 49 2.34 -38.12 11.80
C TYR A 49 3.58 -38.32 12.69
N PRO A 50 4.17 -39.53 12.75
CA PRO A 50 5.41 -39.75 13.49
C PRO A 50 6.50 -38.74 13.11
N GLY A 51 6.84 -37.82 14.02
CA GLY A 51 7.84 -36.77 13.81
C GLY A 51 7.40 -35.62 12.92
N VAL A 52 6.09 -35.47 12.65
CA VAL A 52 5.56 -34.39 11.81
C VAL A 52 4.52 -33.57 12.56
N ASN A 53 4.82 -32.28 12.73
CA ASN A 53 3.91 -31.29 13.29
C ASN A 53 3.32 -30.44 12.16
N VAL A 54 2.09 -29.98 12.34
CA VAL A 54 1.45 -29.01 11.45
C VAL A 54 1.03 -27.79 12.23
N ARG A 55 1.41 -26.63 11.72
CA ARG A 55 1.05 -25.36 12.32
C ARG A 55 0.08 -24.66 11.39
N PHE A 56 -1.09 -24.33 11.91
CA PHE A 56 -2.08 -23.50 11.23
C PHE A 56 -2.03 -22.08 11.79
N ARG A 57 -2.06 -21.08 10.91
CA ARG A 57 -2.04 -19.66 11.26
C ARG A 57 -3.09 -18.94 10.44
N GLY A 58 -3.99 -18.22 11.10
CA GLY A 58 -4.94 -17.34 10.43
C GLY A 58 -4.39 -15.91 10.33
N LYS A 59 -4.35 -15.34 9.12
CA LYS A 59 -3.96 -13.93 8.89
C LYS A 59 -4.78 -13.33 7.75
N GLY A 60 -5.49 -12.23 8.01
CA GLY A 60 -6.24 -11.49 6.97
C GLY A 60 -7.34 -12.28 6.27
N GLY A 61 -8.06 -13.16 6.98
CA GLY A 61 -9.08 -14.04 6.37
C GLY A 61 -8.51 -15.28 5.66
N ASN A 62 -7.19 -15.34 5.48
CA ASN A 62 -6.50 -16.48 4.91
C ASN A 62 -6.02 -17.45 5.99
N LEU A 63 -6.15 -18.74 5.72
CA LEU A 63 -5.61 -19.82 6.55
C LEU A 63 -4.31 -20.31 5.93
N LYS A 64 -3.19 -20.06 6.60
CA LYS A 64 -1.89 -20.60 6.23
C LYS A 64 -1.57 -21.83 7.07
N TYR A 65 -0.79 -22.76 6.50
CA TYR A 65 -0.25 -23.88 7.24
C TYR A 65 1.15 -24.25 6.76
N ASP A 66 1.95 -24.74 7.69
CA ASP A 66 3.32 -25.20 7.45
C ASP A 66 3.53 -26.58 8.10
N PHE A 67 4.27 -27.45 7.41
CA PHE A 67 4.67 -28.76 7.92
C PHE A 67 6.08 -28.68 8.49
N HIS A 68 6.24 -29.15 9.71
CA HIS A 68 7.52 -29.27 10.41
C HIS A 68 7.85 -30.75 10.58
N LEU A 69 8.83 -31.22 9.84
CA LEU A 69 9.29 -32.61 9.87
C LEU A 69 10.59 -32.67 10.67
N ALA A 70 10.56 -33.32 11.82
CA ALA A 70 11.75 -33.59 12.64
C ALA A 70 12.79 -34.40 11.84
N PRO A 71 14.07 -34.38 12.26
CA PRO A 71 15.09 -35.25 11.66
C PRO A 71 14.59 -36.69 11.54
N HIS A 72 14.85 -37.31 10.38
CA HIS A 72 14.43 -38.67 10.01
C HIS A 72 12.91 -38.90 9.85
N ALA A 73 12.06 -37.87 9.98
CA ALA A 73 10.63 -38.01 9.69
C ALA A 73 10.39 -38.23 8.18
N ASP A 74 9.38 -39.05 7.87
CA ASP A 74 9.08 -39.45 6.49
C ASP A 74 8.06 -38.50 5.82
N PRO A 75 8.48 -37.65 4.86
CA PRO A 75 7.56 -36.74 4.17
C PRO A 75 6.51 -37.46 3.31
N ARG A 76 6.71 -38.74 2.96
CA ARG A 76 5.75 -39.52 2.16
C ARG A 76 4.45 -39.80 2.91
N LEU A 77 4.47 -39.61 4.23
CA LEU A 77 3.28 -39.69 5.08
C LEU A 77 2.30 -38.54 4.82
N LEU A 78 2.79 -37.40 4.32
CA LEU A 78 1.96 -36.23 4.02
C LEU A 78 1.03 -36.49 2.83
N GLN A 79 -0.19 -36.93 3.14
CA GLN A 79 -1.22 -37.23 2.17
C GLN A 79 -2.50 -36.47 2.53
N MET A 80 -2.93 -35.59 1.64
CA MET A 80 -4.06 -34.68 1.87
C MET A 80 -5.21 -35.01 0.92
N GLN A 81 -6.42 -35.06 1.48
CA GLN A 81 -7.66 -35.21 0.75
C GLN A 81 -8.57 -34.02 1.04
N TYR A 82 -9.14 -33.43 -0.01
CA TYR A 82 -10.06 -32.29 0.13
C TYR A 82 -11.50 -32.80 0.03
N GLN A 83 -12.21 -32.78 1.16
CA GLN A 83 -13.63 -33.11 1.21
C GLN A 83 -14.45 -31.89 0.79
N GLY A 84 -15.46 -32.09 -0.07
CA GLY A 84 -16.29 -31.01 -0.62
C GLY A 84 -15.69 -30.30 -1.84
N ALA A 85 -14.56 -30.79 -2.37
CA ALA A 85 -14.03 -30.35 -3.65
C ALA A 85 -14.74 -31.09 -4.79
N ASP A 86 -15.25 -30.34 -5.76
CA ASP A 86 -15.83 -30.86 -7.00
C ASP A 86 -14.73 -31.36 -7.94
N MET A 87 -13.57 -30.69 -7.94
CA MET A 87 -12.41 -31.06 -8.74
C MET A 87 -11.10 -30.67 -8.04
N LEU A 88 -10.08 -31.51 -8.20
CA LEU A 88 -8.70 -31.19 -7.87
C LEU A 88 -7.86 -31.24 -9.15
N SER A 89 -7.01 -30.24 -9.37
CA SER A 89 -6.05 -30.24 -10.47
C SER A 89 -4.75 -29.54 -10.08
N ILE A 90 -3.67 -29.82 -10.80
CA ILE A 90 -2.42 -29.08 -10.68
C ILE A 90 -2.23 -28.29 -11.97
N ASN A 91 -2.12 -26.96 -11.86
CA ASN A 91 -1.90 -26.07 -12.98
C ASN A 91 -0.67 -25.20 -12.69
N LYS A 92 0.32 -25.20 -13.58
CA LYS A 92 1.61 -24.50 -13.42
C LYS A 92 2.28 -24.73 -12.05
N GLY A 93 2.08 -25.90 -11.44
CA GLY A 93 2.64 -26.27 -10.13
C GLY A 93 1.79 -25.87 -8.91
N HIS A 94 0.74 -25.07 -9.08
CA HIS A 94 -0.25 -24.76 -8.04
C HIS A 94 -1.31 -25.86 -7.95
N LEU A 95 -1.84 -26.08 -6.75
CA LEU A 95 -2.99 -26.97 -6.57
C LEU A 95 -4.27 -26.14 -6.61
N LEU A 96 -5.17 -26.46 -7.55
CA LEU A 96 -6.50 -25.87 -7.67
C LEU A 96 -7.54 -26.81 -7.06
N ILE A 97 -8.37 -26.25 -6.18
CA ILE A 97 -9.43 -26.93 -5.44
C ILE A 97 -10.76 -26.26 -5.81
N GLN A 98 -11.45 -26.82 -6.79
CA GLN A 98 -12.76 -26.31 -7.21
C GLN A 98 -13.83 -26.79 -6.22
N THR A 99 -14.70 -25.87 -5.82
CA THR A 99 -15.85 -26.12 -4.94
C THR A 99 -17.07 -25.40 -5.48
N SER A 100 -18.25 -25.71 -4.93
CA SER A 100 -19.50 -25.04 -5.29
C SER A 100 -19.52 -23.54 -4.98
N LEU A 101 -18.59 -23.03 -4.15
CA LEU A 101 -18.48 -21.62 -3.77
C LEU A 101 -17.40 -20.86 -4.56
N GLY A 102 -16.62 -21.56 -5.39
CA GLY A 102 -15.48 -20.99 -6.10
C GLY A 102 -14.26 -21.92 -6.10
N THR A 103 -13.17 -21.44 -6.70
CA THR A 103 -11.90 -22.18 -6.76
C THR A 103 -10.95 -21.64 -5.70
N LEU A 104 -10.49 -22.50 -4.80
CA LEU A 104 -9.37 -22.21 -3.90
C LEU A 104 -8.07 -22.62 -4.57
N GLN A 105 -7.00 -21.84 -4.37
CA GLN A 105 -5.69 -22.11 -4.93
C GLN A 105 -4.65 -22.18 -3.82
N GLU A 106 -3.83 -23.23 -3.85
CA GLU A 106 -2.65 -23.40 -3.00
C GLU A 106 -1.40 -23.19 -3.85
N PHE A 107 -0.54 -22.26 -3.43
CA PHE A 107 0.67 -21.90 -4.17
C PHE A 107 1.72 -23.01 -4.16
N ILE A 108 2.65 -22.97 -5.12
CA ILE A 108 3.77 -23.91 -5.19
C ILE A 108 4.45 -23.92 -3.80
N PRO A 109 4.59 -25.10 -3.18
CA PRO A 109 5.16 -25.16 -1.84
C PRO A 109 6.63 -24.81 -1.89
N GLU A 110 7.11 -23.99 -0.95
CA GLU A 110 8.54 -23.89 -0.66
C GLU A 110 8.90 -25.00 0.34
N ALA A 111 10.08 -25.58 0.21
CA ALA A 111 10.63 -26.42 1.26
C ALA A 111 12.06 -25.98 1.57
N TYR A 112 12.46 -26.04 2.83
CA TYR A 112 13.80 -25.61 3.23
C TYR A 112 14.25 -26.25 4.55
N GLN A 113 15.57 -26.20 4.78
CA GLN A 113 16.21 -26.58 6.05
C GLN A 113 17.03 -25.42 6.59
N VAL A 114 17.08 -25.27 7.92
CA VAL A 114 17.97 -24.29 8.55
C VAL A 114 19.17 -25.01 9.14
N ILE A 115 20.35 -24.85 8.53
CA ILE A 115 21.60 -25.50 8.95
C ILE A 115 22.61 -24.43 9.33
N LYS A 116 23.07 -24.44 10.59
CA LYS A 116 23.99 -23.42 11.14
C LYS A 116 23.49 -21.98 10.94
N GLY A 117 22.18 -21.78 11.05
CA GLY A 117 21.53 -20.47 10.88
C GLY A 117 21.30 -20.03 9.43
N GLN A 118 21.68 -20.84 8.43
CA GLN A 118 21.44 -20.55 7.02
C GLN A 118 20.25 -21.35 6.48
N LYS A 119 19.34 -20.68 5.77
CA LYS A 119 18.21 -21.30 5.04
C LYS A 119 18.73 -21.94 3.75
N ILE A 120 18.48 -23.24 3.60
CA ILE A 120 18.84 -24.04 2.41
C ILE A 120 17.54 -24.49 1.75
N ASN A 121 17.28 -23.98 0.55
CA ASN A 121 16.05 -24.30 -0.20
C ASN A 121 16.11 -25.69 -0.82
N ILE A 122 15.01 -26.43 -0.70
CA ILE A 122 14.80 -27.78 -1.23
C ILE A 122 13.71 -27.70 -2.30
N PRO A 123 13.96 -28.17 -3.54
CA PRO A 123 12.93 -28.20 -4.58
C PRO A 123 11.67 -28.95 -4.09
N CYS A 124 10.49 -28.34 -4.23
CA CYS A 124 9.23 -28.92 -3.79
C CYS A 124 8.12 -28.66 -4.81
N SER A 125 7.19 -29.60 -4.94
CA SER A 125 6.03 -29.48 -5.84
C SER A 125 4.88 -30.36 -5.38
N TYR A 126 3.65 -30.00 -5.75
CA TYR A 126 2.51 -30.90 -5.54
C TYR A 126 2.54 -32.07 -6.53
N THR A 127 1.99 -33.19 -6.08
CA THR A 127 1.60 -34.33 -6.92
C THR A 127 0.18 -34.73 -6.57
N LEU A 128 -0.63 -35.03 -7.59
CA LEU A 128 -2.02 -35.42 -7.44
C LEU A 128 -2.21 -36.81 -8.03
N VAL A 129 -2.51 -37.80 -7.17
CA VAL A 129 -2.75 -39.19 -7.58
C VAL A 129 -4.03 -39.68 -6.91
N ASN A 130 -5.02 -40.13 -7.69
CA ASN A 130 -6.30 -40.61 -7.18
C ASN A 130 -6.99 -39.62 -6.21
N HIS A 131 -7.00 -38.32 -6.53
CA HIS A 131 -7.53 -37.24 -5.68
C HIS A 131 -6.82 -37.06 -4.32
N ILE A 132 -5.60 -37.59 -4.19
CA ILE A 132 -4.74 -37.40 -3.02
C ILE A 132 -3.60 -36.49 -3.43
N VAL A 133 -3.47 -35.38 -2.70
CA VAL A 133 -2.38 -34.42 -2.84
C VAL A 133 -1.21 -34.87 -1.97
N LYS A 134 0.00 -34.90 -2.54
CA LYS A 134 1.26 -35.20 -1.86
C LYS A 134 2.34 -34.20 -2.30
N PHE A 135 3.45 -34.17 -1.56
CA PHE A 135 4.63 -33.40 -1.95
C PHE A 135 5.66 -34.27 -2.66
N LYS A 136 6.26 -33.74 -3.73
CA LYS A 136 7.48 -34.27 -4.33
C LYS A 136 8.64 -33.33 -3.97
N LEU A 137 9.59 -33.87 -3.21
CA LEU A 137 10.76 -33.15 -2.71
C LEU A 137 12.02 -33.53 -3.49
N GLY A 138 12.93 -32.57 -3.66
CA GLY A 138 14.31 -32.79 -4.07
C GLY A 138 15.17 -33.38 -2.94
N PRO A 139 16.48 -33.61 -3.19
CA PRO A 139 17.40 -34.08 -2.17
C PRO A 139 17.51 -33.09 -0.99
N TYR A 140 17.50 -33.60 0.23
CA TYR A 140 17.68 -32.84 1.47
C TYR A 140 18.47 -33.68 2.50
N ASN A 141 18.97 -33.05 3.58
CA ASN A 141 19.72 -33.75 4.62
C ASN A 141 18.78 -34.30 5.72
N PRO A 142 18.65 -35.62 5.91
CA PRO A 142 17.71 -36.20 6.86
C PRO A 142 18.05 -35.92 8.33
N GLU A 143 19.26 -35.47 8.65
CA GLU A 143 19.68 -35.12 10.01
C GLU A 143 19.16 -33.77 10.50
N HIS A 144 18.49 -33.00 9.64
CA HIS A 144 17.95 -31.67 9.97
C HIS A 144 16.45 -31.61 9.75
N GLU A 145 15.79 -30.72 10.49
CA GLU A 145 14.38 -30.42 10.29
C GLU A 145 14.12 -29.96 8.85
N LEU A 146 13.04 -30.45 8.26
CA LEU A 146 12.53 -30.00 6.96
C LEU A 146 11.23 -29.23 7.20
N ILE A 147 11.18 -28.00 6.72
CA ILE A 147 9.98 -27.17 6.74
C ILE A 147 9.43 -27.11 5.31
N ILE A 148 8.12 -27.31 5.16
CA ILE A 148 7.39 -27.09 3.91
C ILE A 148 6.40 -25.95 4.17
N ASP A 149 6.64 -24.81 3.55
CA ASP A 149 5.87 -23.56 3.70
C ASP A 149 5.63 -22.92 2.33
N PRO A 150 4.40 -22.63 1.89
CA PRO A 150 4.21 -21.78 0.73
C PRO A 150 4.44 -20.29 1.10
N GLU A 151 5.27 -19.55 0.35
CA GLU A 151 4.83 -18.33 -0.40
C GLU A 151 5.81 -17.10 -0.40
N LEU A 152 6.32 -16.80 -1.61
CA LEU A 152 6.44 -15.47 -2.23
C LEU A 152 5.54 -15.55 -3.47
N VAL A 153 4.60 -14.62 -3.66
CA VAL A 153 3.61 -14.70 -4.76
C VAL A 153 4.32 -14.54 -6.11
N PHE A 154 5.09 -13.46 -6.29
CA PHE A 154 6.08 -13.30 -7.36
C PHE A 154 6.97 -12.06 -7.14
N SER A 155 8.05 -11.98 -7.91
CA SER A 155 8.77 -10.75 -8.26
C SER A 155 9.10 -10.84 -9.75
N SER A 156 8.97 -9.74 -10.48
CA SER A 156 9.17 -9.70 -11.92
C SER A 156 9.82 -8.39 -12.35
N PHE A 157 10.35 -8.35 -13.57
CA PHE A 157 10.91 -7.15 -14.16
C PHE A 157 9.91 -6.52 -15.13
N SER A 158 9.93 -5.19 -15.26
CA SER A 158 9.09 -4.48 -16.25
C SER A 158 9.34 -4.99 -17.67
N GLY A 159 10.57 -5.44 -17.97
CA GLY A 159 11.00 -5.86 -19.31
C GLY A 159 11.40 -4.68 -20.21
N SER A 160 11.45 -3.46 -19.67
CA SER A 160 11.87 -2.27 -20.40
C SER A 160 13.33 -2.35 -20.86
N SER A 161 13.59 -1.95 -22.10
CA SER A 161 14.94 -1.76 -22.63
C SER A 161 15.49 -0.34 -22.44
N ILE A 162 14.68 0.55 -21.88
CA ILE A 162 15.02 1.94 -21.59
C ILE A 162 14.81 2.22 -20.10
N ASP A 163 15.36 3.34 -19.62
CA ASP A 163 15.17 3.74 -18.23
C ASP A 163 13.67 3.94 -17.94
N ASN A 164 13.23 3.43 -16.79
CA ASN A 164 11.85 3.51 -16.35
C ASN A 164 11.80 3.49 -14.82
N TRP A 165 10.96 4.34 -14.23
CA TRP A 165 10.87 4.48 -12.78
C TRP A 165 9.45 4.16 -12.30
N GLY A 166 9.32 3.33 -11.28
CA GLY A 166 8.03 3.00 -10.66
C GLY A 166 7.58 4.11 -9.72
N PHE A 167 6.30 4.49 -9.79
CA PHE A 167 5.73 5.57 -8.99
C PHE A 167 4.63 5.07 -8.06
N THR A 168 3.81 4.12 -8.53
CA THR A 168 2.59 3.72 -7.83
C THR A 168 2.17 2.32 -8.23
N ALA A 169 1.40 1.65 -7.38
CA ALA A 169 0.83 0.35 -7.66
C ALA A 169 -0.51 0.18 -6.94
N THR A 170 -1.38 -0.64 -7.51
CA THR A 170 -2.66 -1.05 -6.91
C THR A 170 -3.02 -2.46 -7.36
N PHE A 171 -4.12 -3.02 -6.86
CA PHE A 171 -4.60 -4.34 -7.27
C PHE A 171 -6.09 -4.30 -7.60
N ASP A 172 -6.56 -5.20 -8.45
CA ASP A 172 -7.98 -5.34 -8.75
C ASP A 172 -8.69 -6.40 -7.90
N HIS A 173 -10.00 -6.55 -8.06
CA HIS A 173 -10.79 -7.53 -7.31
C HIS A 173 -10.47 -9.00 -7.64
N GLU A 174 -9.71 -9.25 -8.71
CA GLU A 174 -9.20 -10.58 -9.08
C GLU A 174 -7.79 -10.83 -8.51
N GLY A 175 -7.20 -9.83 -7.85
CA GLY A 175 -5.85 -9.88 -7.28
C GLY A 175 -4.74 -9.56 -8.29
N ASN A 176 -5.08 -9.10 -9.49
CA ASN A 176 -4.09 -8.70 -10.49
C ASN A 176 -3.39 -7.41 -10.06
N LEU A 177 -2.07 -7.34 -10.24
CA LEU A 177 -1.26 -6.17 -9.90
C LEU A 177 -1.30 -5.16 -11.05
N TYR A 178 -1.58 -3.91 -10.73
CA TYR A 178 -1.36 -2.77 -11.60
C TYR A 178 -0.15 -2.00 -11.08
N ALA A 179 0.80 -1.72 -11.97
CA ALA A 179 1.96 -0.90 -11.70
C ALA A 179 1.97 0.31 -12.63
N GLY A 180 2.17 1.50 -12.06
CA GLY A 180 2.29 2.77 -12.76
C GLY A 180 3.65 3.40 -12.54
N GLY A 181 4.21 3.97 -13.59
CA GLY A 181 5.51 4.64 -13.55
C GLY A 181 5.73 5.55 -14.75
N ILE A 182 6.93 6.07 -14.87
CA ILE A 182 7.37 6.86 -16.02
C ILE A 182 8.43 6.12 -16.82
N THR A 183 8.47 6.40 -18.13
CA THR A 183 9.48 5.83 -19.05
C THR A 183 10.15 6.94 -19.84
N PHE A 184 11.47 6.85 -20.05
CA PHE A 184 12.26 7.85 -20.78
C PHE A 184 12.39 7.51 -22.28
N GLY A 185 11.26 7.50 -23.00
CA GLY A 185 11.22 7.26 -24.44
C GLY A 185 10.74 5.86 -24.87
N LEU A 186 11.13 5.47 -26.09
CA LEU A 186 10.72 4.20 -26.70
C LEU A 186 11.53 3.02 -26.14
N GLY A 187 10.84 2.01 -25.60
CA GLY A 187 11.49 0.79 -25.11
C GLY A 187 10.78 0.07 -23.95
N TYR A 188 9.72 0.67 -23.38
CA TYR A 188 8.85 -0.03 -22.44
C TYR A 188 7.98 -1.04 -23.20
N PRO A 189 7.78 -2.26 -22.69
CA PRO A 189 7.02 -3.27 -23.41
C PRO A 189 5.54 -2.89 -23.40
N THR A 190 4.96 -2.66 -24.57
CA THR A 190 3.51 -2.50 -24.73
C THR A 190 2.87 -3.75 -25.33
N SER A 191 1.60 -3.98 -25.02
CA SER A 191 0.84 -5.12 -25.54
C SER A 191 0.13 -4.75 -26.84
N PRO A 192 0.10 -5.62 -27.86
CA PRO A 192 -0.68 -5.38 -29.07
C PRO A 192 -2.16 -5.15 -28.74
N GLY A 193 -2.73 -4.07 -29.26
CA GLY A 193 -4.12 -3.66 -28.99
C GLY A 193 -4.31 -2.91 -27.67
N ALA A 194 -3.25 -2.65 -26.90
CA ALA A 194 -3.31 -1.73 -25.77
C ALA A 194 -3.65 -0.31 -26.23
N TYR A 195 -4.17 0.51 -25.31
CA TYR A 195 -4.65 1.86 -25.62
C TYR A 195 -3.62 2.71 -26.38
N GLN A 196 -2.37 2.74 -25.92
CA GLN A 196 -1.29 3.47 -26.55
C GLN A 196 -0.01 2.62 -26.56
N GLU A 197 0.33 2.11 -27.74
CA GLU A 197 1.50 1.24 -27.95
C GLU A 197 2.82 2.01 -28.10
N ILE A 198 2.75 3.31 -28.42
CA ILE A 198 3.90 4.13 -28.79
C ILE A 198 3.98 5.33 -27.85
N TYR A 199 5.16 5.53 -27.28
CA TYR A 199 5.56 6.73 -26.53
C TYR A 199 5.26 8.01 -27.34
N LYS A 200 4.61 8.99 -26.73
CA LYS A 200 4.12 10.20 -27.41
C LYS A 200 4.93 11.45 -27.08
N GLY A 201 5.56 11.60 -25.92
CA GLY A 201 6.40 12.78 -25.78
C GLY A 201 6.95 13.15 -24.41
N GLY A 202 7.49 14.37 -24.40
CA GLY A 202 8.30 14.89 -23.31
C GLY A 202 9.61 14.14 -23.09
N ASP A 203 10.19 14.42 -21.93
CA ASP A 203 11.25 13.61 -21.33
C ASP A 203 10.70 12.28 -20.81
N VAL A 204 9.42 12.24 -20.41
CA VAL A 204 8.71 11.04 -19.90
C VAL A 204 7.22 10.96 -20.27
N ASP A 205 6.73 9.73 -20.45
CA ASP A 205 5.29 9.37 -20.52
C ASP A 205 4.92 8.45 -19.34
N MET A 206 3.63 8.43 -18.97
CA MET A 206 3.12 7.41 -18.06
C MET A 206 3.18 6.03 -18.71
N SER A 207 3.55 5.03 -17.92
CA SER A 207 3.58 3.61 -18.28
C SER A 207 2.77 2.81 -17.27
N ILE A 208 1.81 2.03 -17.76
CA ILE A 208 0.89 1.21 -16.95
C ILE A 208 1.03 -0.24 -17.37
N SER A 209 1.32 -1.13 -16.40
CA SER A 209 1.39 -2.57 -16.61
C SER A 209 0.43 -3.29 -15.68
N LYS A 210 -0.37 -4.22 -16.21
CA LYS A 210 -1.21 -5.14 -15.43
C LYS A 210 -0.63 -6.54 -15.50
N PHE A 211 -0.31 -7.11 -14.34
CA PHE A 211 0.14 -8.49 -14.19
C PHE A 211 -0.97 -9.34 -13.60
N SER A 212 -1.03 -10.61 -13.99
CA SER A 212 -1.94 -11.58 -13.37
C SER A 212 -1.74 -11.63 -11.85
N ALA A 213 -2.72 -12.12 -11.09
CA ALA A 213 -2.58 -12.31 -9.64
C ALA A 213 -1.36 -13.16 -9.21
N LEU A 214 -0.87 -14.02 -10.10
CA LEU A 214 0.33 -14.84 -9.88
C LEU A 214 1.63 -14.16 -10.37
N GLY A 215 1.52 -13.02 -11.04
CA GLY A 215 2.59 -12.27 -11.70
C GLY A 215 3.43 -13.02 -12.74
N ASP A 216 2.98 -14.21 -13.14
CA ASP A 216 3.64 -15.04 -14.16
C ASP A 216 3.30 -14.59 -15.59
N THR A 217 2.31 -13.69 -15.73
CA THR A 217 1.80 -13.19 -16.99
C THR A 217 1.60 -11.68 -16.93
N LEU A 218 2.19 -10.95 -17.87
CA LEU A 218 1.81 -9.56 -18.17
C LEU A 218 0.51 -9.60 -18.98
N LEU A 219 -0.60 -9.19 -18.38
CA LEU A 219 -1.93 -9.21 -18.99
C LEU A 219 -2.05 -8.11 -20.05
N TYR A 220 -1.60 -6.91 -19.72
CA TYR A 220 -1.38 -5.86 -20.70
C TYR A 220 -0.33 -4.87 -20.20
N SER A 221 0.21 -4.08 -21.13
CA SER A 221 0.97 -2.88 -20.80
C SER A 221 0.77 -1.80 -21.86
N THR A 222 0.68 -0.55 -21.42
CA THR A 222 0.33 0.61 -22.26
C THR A 222 1.09 1.85 -21.78
N TYR A 223 1.32 2.78 -22.70
CA TYR A 223 1.57 4.16 -22.33
C TYR A 223 0.24 4.89 -22.07
N VAL A 224 0.29 6.05 -21.42
CA VAL A 224 -0.79 7.04 -21.37
C VAL A 224 -0.15 8.43 -21.39
N GLY A 225 -0.32 9.19 -22.47
CA GLY A 225 0.29 10.52 -22.56
C GLY A 225 0.04 11.27 -23.87
N GLY A 226 0.63 12.46 -23.95
CA GLY A 226 0.63 13.36 -25.10
C GLY A 226 2.05 13.75 -25.52
N THR A 227 2.26 14.96 -26.04
CA THR A 227 3.56 15.36 -26.63
C THR A 227 4.56 15.98 -25.65
N ASP A 228 4.18 16.25 -24.41
CA ASP A 228 5.03 16.75 -23.32
C ASP A 228 4.98 15.77 -22.13
N ASN A 229 5.59 16.13 -21.00
CA ASN A 229 5.77 15.23 -19.86
C ASN A 229 4.46 14.80 -19.19
N ASP A 230 4.31 13.50 -18.92
CA ASP A 230 3.14 12.91 -18.25
C ASP A 230 3.55 11.96 -17.12
N VAL A 231 3.01 12.15 -15.91
CA VAL A 231 3.49 11.46 -14.69
C VAL A 231 2.33 10.91 -13.86
N PRO A 232 2.27 9.59 -13.57
CA PRO A 232 1.24 9.03 -12.69
C PRO A 232 1.65 9.19 -11.22
N HIS A 233 0.71 9.58 -10.37
CA HIS A 233 0.91 9.78 -8.94
C HIS A 233 0.30 8.63 -8.12
N SER A 234 -0.93 8.22 -8.48
CA SER A 234 -1.67 7.21 -7.73
C SER A 234 -2.66 6.45 -8.61
N LEU A 235 -2.94 5.20 -8.24
CA LEU A 235 -3.81 4.27 -8.96
C LEU A 235 -4.86 3.66 -8.03
N VAL A 236 -6.09 3.50 -8.53
CA VAL A 236 -7.14 2.73 -7.85
C VAL A 236 -8.06 2.09 -8.88
N VAL A 237 -8.68 0.95 -8.56
CA VAL A 237 -9.72 0.36 -9.41
C VAL A 237 -11.12 0.66 -8.87
N ASP A 238 -12.11 0.63 -9.75
CA ASP A 238 -13.51 0.57 -9.35
C ASP A 238 -14.06 -0.86 -9.25
N ASP A 239 -15.34 -0.96 -8.89
CA ASP A 239 -16.07 -2.23 -8.77
C ASP A 239 -16.09 -3.06 -10.07
N ASP A 240 -15.84 -2.45 -11.23
CA ASP A 240 -15.78 -3.09 -12.56
C ASP A 240 -14.33 -3.39 -13.00
N ASN A 241 -13.34 -3.31 -12.09
CA ASN A 241 -11.90 -3.44 -12.35
C ASN A 241 -11.35 -2.43 -13.38
N GLN A 242 -12.04 -1.31 -13.62
CA GLN A 242 -11.56 -0.21 -14.44
C GLN A 242 -10.57 0.62 -13.63
N LEU A 243 -9.44 0.97 -14.24
CA LEU A 243 -8.32 1.62 -13.54
C LEU A 243 -8.46 3.14 -13.61
N PHE A 244 -8.54 3.79 -12.46
CA PHE A 244 -8.30 5.21 -12.31
C PHE A 244 -6.82 5.52 -12.13
N ILE A 245 -6.35 6.54 -12.85
CA ILE A 245 -5.01 7.09 -12.80
C ILE A 245 -5.15 8.56 -12.42
N LEU A 246 -4.56 8.95 -11.29
CA LEU A 246 -4.30 10.34 -10.96
C LEU A 246 -2.86 10.66 -11.35
N GLY A 247 -2.65 11.81 -11.96
CA GLY A 247 -1.32 12.31 -12.29
C GLY A 247 -1.34 13.77 -12.69
N ASN A 248 -0.25 14.21 -13.30
CA ASN A 248 -0.16 15.51 -13.95
C ASN A 248 0.35 15.36 -15.39
N THR A 249 0.07 16.36 -16.21
CA THR A 249 0.45 16.40 -17.63
C THR A 249 0.93 17.80 -18.01
N GLY A 250 1.97 17.90 -18.83
CA GLY A 250 2.31 19.10 -19.59
C GLY A 250 1.75 19.09 -21.02
N SER A 251 1.03 18.04 -21.39
CA SER A 251 0.58 17.77 -22.74
C SER A 251 -0.76 18.44 -23.04
N SER A 252 -0.74 19.45 -23.92
CA SER A 252 -1.98 20.06 -24.43
C SER A 252 -2.87 19.11 -25.25
N ASN A 253 -2.31 17.97 -25.67
CA ASN A 253 -2.99 16.90 -26.40
C ASN A 253 -3.10 15.61 -25.57
N TYR A 254 -3.02 15.67 -24.23
CA TYR A 254 -3.27 14.52 -23.36
C TYR A 254 -4.64 13.89 -23.69
N PRO A 255 -4.78 12.56 -23.64
CA PRO A 255 -6.02 11.90 -24.04
C PRO A 255 -7.20 12.27 -23.14
N VAL A 256 -8.16 13.00 -23.69
CA VAL A 256 -9.46 13.34 -23.07
C VAL A 256 -10.57 12.50 -23.70
N SER A 257 -11.52 12.04 -22.90
CA SER A 257 -12.66 11.25 -23.39
C SER A 257 -13.88 11.35 -22.45
N GLY A 258 -15.02 10.84 -22.90
CA GLY A 258 -16.25 10.88 -22.11
C GLY A 258 -16.87 12.27 -22.04
N GLN A 259 -17.54 12.58 -20.94
CA GLN A 259 -18.12 13.90 -20.65
C GLN A 259 -17.19 14.71 -19.77
N ALA A 260 -15.91 14.80 -20.14
CA ALA A 260 -14.84 15.38 -19.32
C ALA A 260 -15.25 16.69 -18.62
N LEU A 261 -15.01 16.77 -17.31
CA LEU A 261 -15.17 17.98 -16.49
C LEU A 261 -14.46 19.19 -17.12
N GLN A 262 -13.21 19.00 -17.56
CA GLN A 262 -12.39 19.98 -18.24
C GLN A 262 -11.73 19.31 -19.45
N ALA A 263 -12.09 19.78 -20.65
CA ALA A 263 -11.66 19.18 -21.90
C ALA A 263 -10.34 19.73 -22.45
N ASN A 264 -9.87 20.87 -21.95
CA ASN A 264 -8.67 21.54 -22.46
C ASN A 264 -7.64 21.71 -21.35
N PHE A 265 -6.39 21.54 -21.73
CA PHE A 265 -5.22 21.91 -20.96
C PHE A 265 -5.13 23.44 -20.85
N ASN A 266 -5.12 23.95 -19.63
CA ASN A 266 -4.91 25.37 -19.35
C ASN A 266 -3.42 25.67 -19.13
N GLY A 267 -2.70 24.75 -18.49
CA GLY A 267 -1.27 24.83 -18.26
C GLY A 267 -0.87 25.98 -17.34
N GLY A 268 0.41 26.32 -17.38
CA GLY A 268 0.95 27.37 -16.54
C GLY A 268 2.35 27.83 -16.94
N PRO A 269 3.03 28.60 -16.07
CA PRO A 269 4.41 29.01 -16.30
C PRO A 269 5.34 27.80 -16.49
N PRO A 270 6.34 27.88 -17.39
CA PRO A 270 7.29 26.80 -17.59
C PRO A 270 7.98 26.39 -16.29
N LEU A 271 8.06 25.09 -16.03
CA LEU A 271 8.62 24.52 -14.80
C LEU A 271 9.59 23.40 -15.14
N ALA A 272 10.78 23.43 -14.54
CA ALA A 272 11.77 22.36 -14.67
C ALA A 272 11.96 21.67 -13.31
N LEU A 273 11.67 20.37 -13.26
CA LEU A 273 11.84 19.51 -12.10
C LEU A 273 12.89 18.45 -12.42
N ARG A 274 14.14 18.66 -12.00
CA ARG A 274 15.29 17.73 -12.13
C ARG A 274 15.49 17.15 -13.55
N PHE A 275 14.70 16.13 -13.92
CA PHE A 275 14.76 15.39 -15.18
C PHE A 275 13.52 15.58 -16.07
N MET A 276 12.53 16.35 -15.63
CA MET A 276 11.28 16.62 -16.33
C MET A 276 11.14 18.12 -16.54
N ARG A 277 10.89 18.55 -17.79
CA ARG A 277 10.66 19.95 -18.13
C ARG A 277 9.26 20.15 -18.72
N PHE A 278 8.40 20.79 -17.95
CA PHE A 278 7.06 21.20 -18.35
C PHE A 278 7.13 22.55 -19.07
N ASN A 279 7.15 22.56 -20.40
CA ASN A 279 7.40 23.78 -21.17
C ASN A 279 6.22 24.76 -21.15
N HIS A 280 5.02 24.27 -20.84
CA HIS A 280 3.78 25.04 -20.79
C HIS A 280 3.07 24.84 -19.44
N GLY A 281 3.85 24.57 -18.38
CA GLY A 281 3.35 24.20 -17.07
C GLY A 281 2.65 22.84 -17.06
N SER A 282 1.85 22.59 -16.03
CA SER A 282 1.11 21.33 -15.88
C SER A 282 -0.30 21.50 -15.32
N ASP A 283 -1.18 20.58 -15.71
CA ASP A 283 -2.52 20.41 -15.13
C ASP A 283 -2.62 19.02 -14.48
N ILE A 284 -3.52 18.88 -13.50
CA ILE A 284 -3.90 17.55 -12.99
C ILE A 284 -4.67 16.81 -14.07
N VAL A 285 -4.47 15.49 -14.15
CA VAL A 285 -5.29 14.59 -14.96
C VAL A 285 -5.87 13.47 -14.11
N VAL A 286 -7.12 13.12 -14.41
CA VAL A 286 -7.75 11.89 -13.94
C VAL A 286 -8.20 11.09 -15.15
N THR A 287 -7.68 9.88 -15.30
CA THR A 287 -7.92 9.00 -16.44
C THR A 287 -8.49 7.68 -15.97
N LYS A 288 -9.59 7.23 -16.58
CA LYS A 288 -10.21 5.92 -16.34
C LYS A 288 -9.95 5.00 -17.53
N LEU A 289 -9.15 3.97 -17.35
CA LEU A 289 -8.89 2.92 -18.35
C LEU A 289 -9.83 1.73 -18.17
N SER A 290 -10.18 1.07 -19.28
CA SER A 290 -10.87 -0.21 -19.25
C SER A 290 -10.03 -1.29 -18.55
N ALA A 291 -10.68 -2.29 -17.95
CA ALA A 291 -10.02 -3.37 -17.21
C ALA A 291 -9.01 -4.18 -18.05
N ASP A 292 -9.19 -4.19 -19.38
CA ASP A 292 -8.30 -4.83 -20.37
C ASP A 292 -7.22 -3.88 -20.94
N GLY A 293 -7.20 -2.62 -20.52
CA GLY A 293 -6.21 -1.62 -20.94
C GLY A 293 -6.35 -1.13 -22.40
N THR A 294 -7.45 -1.44 -23.08
CA THR A 294 -7.62 -1.13 -24.52
C THR A 294 -8.25 0.23 -24.79
N LYS A 295 -8.90 0.86 -23.80
CA LYS A 295 -9.65 2.11 -23.97
C LYS A 295 -9.49 3.04 -22.78
N VAL A 296 -9.43 4.35 -23.07
CA VAL A 296 -9.77 5.38 -22.10
C VAL A 296 -11.29 5.54 -22.10
N MET A 297 -11.91 5.23 -20.97
CA MET A 297 -13.37 5.25 -20.75
C MET A 297 -13.87 6.65 -20.40
N ALA A 298 -13.10 7.36 -19.58
CA ALA A 298 -13.30 8.76 -19.24
C ALA A 298 -11.93 9.38 -18.95
N SER A 299 -11.73 10.64 -19.28
CA SER A 299 -10.51 11.36 -18.90
C SER A 299 -10.76 12.85 -18.91
N THR A 300 -10.22 13.54 -17.91
CA THR A 300 -10.38 14.98 -17.73
C THR A 300 -9.11 15.63 -17.24
N PHE A 301 -8.91 16.88 -17.62
CA PHE A 301 -8.02 17.78 -16.90
C PHE A 301 -8.69 18.29 -15.61
N LEU A 302 -7.90 18.87 -14.72
CA LEU A 302 -8.33 19.68 -13.61
C LEU A 302 -7.22 20.70 -13.30
N GLY A 303 -7.47 21.98 -13.53
CA GLY A 303 -6.47 23.02 -13.30
C GLY A 303 -6.90 24.41 -13.77
N GLY A 304 -6.12 25.40 -13.39
CA GLY A 304 -6.22 26.79 -13.82
C GLY A 304 -5.03 27.19 -14.69
N THR A 305 -4.57 28.44 -14.56
CA THR A 305 -3.51 29.00 -15.42
C THR A 305 -2.12 28.98 -14.78
N GLU A 306 -1.98 28.34 -13.63
CA GLU A 306 -0.72 28.12 -12.93
C GLU A 306 -0.41 26.61 -12.88
N ASN A 307 0.73 26.23 -12.32
CA ASN A 307 1.11 24.81 -12.26
C ASN A 307 0.26 24.02 -11.25
N ASP A 308 -0.41 22.99 -11.73
CA ASP A 308 -1.27 22.11 -10.97
C ASP A 308 -0.82 20.65 -11.06
N GLY A 309 -1.11 19.89 -10.01
CA GLY A 309 -0.71 18.50 -9.84
C GLY A 309 0.65 18.32 -9.19
N LEU A 310 1.52 19.31 -9.27
CA LEU A 310 2.89 19.23 -8.76
C LEU A 310 3.06 19.93 -7.41
N ASN A 311 3.82 19.29 -6.51
CA ASN A 311 4.26 19.89 -5.26
C ASN A 311 5.62 20.56 -5.43
N THR A 312 5.65 21.88 -5.31
CA THR A 312 6.81 22.75 -5.54
C THR A 312 7.15 23.62 -4.34
N GLY A 313 6.35 23.59 -3.27
CA GLY A 313 6.59 24.36 -2.03
C GLY A 313 7.20 23.55 -0.88
N ILE A 314 6.87 22.25 -0.80
CA ILE A 314 7.26 21.36 0.31
C ILE A 314 7.77 20.03 -0.24
N PHE A 315 9.04 19.94 -0.60
CA PHE A 315 9.62 18.70 -1.15
C PHE A 315 11.00 18.45 -0.55
N GLN A 316 11.11 17.42 0.29
CA GLN A 316 12.37 17.07 0.96
C GLN A 316 12.97 15.79 0.36
N ASN A 317 12.11 14.84 -0.03
CA ASN A 317 12.49 13.56 -0.58
C ASN A 317 12.35 13.50 -2.10
N TYR A 318 13.09 12.58 -2.72
CA TYR A 318 12.81 12.17 -4.09
C TYR A 318 11.33 11.75 -4.23
N GLY A 319 10.68 12.25 -5.28
CA GLY A 319 9.30 11.91 -5.61
C GLY A 319 8.25 12.78 -4.92
N ASP A 320 8.64 13.62 -3.95
CA ASP A 320 7.70 14.50 -3.26
C ASP A 320 6.99 15.49 -4.18
N ASN A 321 7.62 15.86 -5.31
CA ASN A 321 7.00 16.70 -6.33
C ASN A 321 5.75 16.08 -6.98
N CYS A 322 5.64 14.76 -6.96
CA CYS A 322 4.59 13.98 -7.61
C CYS A 322 3.68 13.28 -6.59
N ARG A 323 3.52 13.86 -5.39
CA ARG A 323 2.61 13.35 -4.35
C ARG A 323 1.17 13.73 -4.66
N GLY A 324 0.28 12.81 -4.30
CA GLY A 324 -1.16 12.90 -4.46
C GLY A 324 -1.73 11.49 -4.42
N GLU A 325 -3.00 11.37 -4.06
CA GLU A 325 -3.64 10.07 -3.89
C GLU A 325 -5.05 10.11 -4.46
N ILE A 326 -5.47 8.99 -5.05
CA ILE A 326 -6.81 8.77 -5.60
C ILE A 326 -7.41 7.51 -4.98
N ILE A 327 -8.64 7.61 -4.49
CA ILE A 327 -9.38 6.50 -3.88
C ILE A 327 -10.79 6.44 -4.47
N TYR A 328 -11.22 5.23 -4.83
CA TYR A 328 -12.59 4.94 -5.23
C TYR A 328 -13.41 4.48 -4.03
N ALA A 329 -14.60 5.07 -3.82
CA ALA A 329 -15.56 4.63 -2.82
C ALA A 329 -16.98 5.15 -3.13
N ASP A 330 -18.02 4.36 -2.84
CA ASP A 330 -19.45 4.62 -3.12
C ASP A 330 -19.72 5.19 -4.53
N ASN A 331 -19.12 4.56 -5.55
CA ASN A 331 -19.27 5.00 -6.94
C ASN A 331 -18.88 6.47 -7.17
N LYS A 332 -17.87 6.94 -6.44
CA LYS A 332 -17.23 8.25 -6.56
C LYS A 332 -15.73 8.08 -6.44
N VAL A 333 -15.01 9.10 -6.88
CA VAL A 333 -13.55 9.15 -6.82
C VAL A 333 -13.14 10.34 -5.98
N TYR A 334 -12.37 10.09 -4.94
CA TYR A 334 -11.79 11.09 -4.05
C TYR A 334 -10.33 11.24 -4.43
N LEU A 335 -9.85 12.48 -4.58
CA LEU A 335 -8.45 12.75 -4.80
C LEU A 335 -7.94 13.87 -3.91
N ILE A 336 -6.65 13.80 -3.63
CA ILE A 336 -5.87 14.90 -3.10
C ILE A 336 -4.68 15.18 -4.02
N SER A 337 -4.41 16.44 -4.28
CA SER A 337 -3.30 16.91 -5.10
C SER A 337 -2.81 18.28 -4.63
N ASN A 338 -1.97 18.94 -5.42
CA ASN A 338 -1.37 20.24 -5.12
C ASN A 338 -1.68 21.20 -6.28
N THR A 339 -1.97 22.45 -5.98
CA THR A 339 -2.37 23.44 -6.99
C THR A 339 -1.76 24.79 -6.65
N ARG A 340 -1.22 25.48 -7.66
CA ARG A 340 -0.91 26.91 -7.59
C ARG A 340 -2.01 27.75 -8.23
N SER A 341 -2.90 27.11 -8.99
CA SER A 341 -4.03 27.79 -9.61
C SER A 341 -5.07 28.19 -8.60
N ASN A 342 -5.42 29.47 -8.63
CA ASN A 342 -6.61 29.99 -7.99
C ASN A 342 -7.84 29.83 -8.90
N HIS A 343 -9.04 29.82 -8.31
CA HIS A 343 -10.33 29.80 -9.02
C HIS A 343 -10.59 28.57 -9.89
N ILE A 344 -10.10 27.39 -9.50
CA ILE A 344 -10.64 26.13 -10.03
C ILE A 344 -12.13 26.09 -9.64
N PRO A 345 -13.08 25.78 -10.55
CA PRO A 345 -14.50 25.79 -10.22
C PRO A 345 -14.85 24.63 -9.27
N LEU A 346 -14.87 24.89 -7.96
CA LEU A 346 -15.15 23.90 -6.91
C LEU A 346 -16.55 24.11 -6.30
N PRO A 347 -17.56 23.30 -6.66
CA PRO A 347 -18.87 23.33 -6.02
C PRO A 347 -18.76 22.98 -4.52
N ASN A 348 -19.59 23.64 -3.69
CA ASN A 348 -19.69 23.36 -2.25
C ASN A 348 -18.33 23.44 -1.51
N ALA A 349 -17.44 24.32 -1.95
CA ALA A 349 -16.13 24.46 -1.35
C ALA A 349 -16.18 25.12 0.03
N LEU A 350 -15.36 24.62 0.95
CA LEU A 350 -15.08 25.30 2.21
C LEU A 350 -14.27 26.58 1.92
N ASN A 351 -13.18 26.41 1.16
CA ASN A 351 -12.38 27.48 0.59
C ASN A 351 -12.39 27.32 -0.93
N ASP A 352 -12.76 28.38 -1.64
CA ASP A 352 -12.86 28.44 -3.11
C ASP A 352 -11.67 29.14 -3.78
N SER A 353 -10.68 29.56 -2.98
CA SER A 353 -9.43 30.14 -3.44
C SER A 353 -8.24 29.63 -2.66
N ILE A 354 -7.10 29.56 -3.35
CA ILE A 354 -5.80 29.40 -2.70
C ILE A 354 -5.53 30.59 -1.75
N GLN A 355 -4.95 30.33 -0.58
CA GLN A 355 -4.57 31.37 0.38
C GLN A 355 -3.09 31.75 0.25
N GLY A 356 -2.22 30.76 0.02
CA GLY A 356 -0.79 30.93 -0.21
C GLY A 356 -0.37 30.80 -1.67
N ASP A 357 0.88 30.36 -1.86
CA ASP A 357 1.52 30.18 -3.16
C ASP A 357 1.21 28.79 -3.78
N GLN A 358 0.95 27.80 -2.94
CA GLN A 358 0.50 26.44 -3.25
C GLN A 358 -0.38 25.94 -2.11
N ASP A 359 -1.56 25.38 -2.41
CA ASP A 359 -2.38 24.68 -1.40
C ASP A 359 -2.65 23.23 -1.80
N ALA A 360 -3.05 22.42 -0.81
CA ALA A 360 -3.62 21.11 -1.08
C ALA A 360 -5.00 21.29 -1.75
N LEU A 361 -5.26 20.51 -2.80
CA LEU A 361 -6.54 20.46 -3.50
C LEU A 361 -7.23 19.14 -3.19
N VAL A 362 -8.40 19.19 -2.56
CA VAL A 362 -9.20 18.01 -2.21
C VAL A 362 -10.45 18.00 -3.07
N VAL A 363 -10.69 16.93 -3.84
CA VAL A 363 -11.82 16.87 -4.78
C VAL A 363 -12.52 15.51 -4.71
N CYS A 364 -13.85 15.55 -4.72
CA CYS A 364 -14.73 14.41 -4.93
C CYS A 364 -15.38 14.53 -6.31
N LEU A 365 -15.08 13.60 -7.20
CA LEU A 365 -15.60 13.53 -8.57
C LEU A 365 -16.67 12.44 -8.69
N GLN A 366 -17.59 12.64 -9.63
CA GLN A 366 -18.41 11.54 -10.14
C GLN A 366 -17.52 10.47 -10.79
N ASN A 367 -17.93 9.20 -10.71
CA ASN A 367 -17.21 8.06 -11.30
C ASN A 367 -16.98 8.18 -12.82
N ASP A 368 -17.80 8.96 -13.53
CA ASP A 368 -17.66 9.22 -14.97
C ASP A 368 -16.78 10.44 -15.29
N LEU A 369 -16.21 11.09 -14.26
CA LEU A 369 -15.35 12.27 -14.35
C LEU A 369 -16.02 13.49 -14.98
N SER A 370 -17.35 13.54 -14.99
CA SER A 370 -18.11 14.61 -15.65
C SER A 370 -18.32 15.86 -14.81
N SER A 371 -18.29 15.72 -13.49
CA SER A 371 -18.57 16.82 -12.57
C SER A 371 -17.94 16.59 -11.20
N ILE A 372 -17.64 17.69 -10.53
CA ILE A 372 -17.24 17.72 -9.13
C ILE A 372 -18.50 17.66 -8.25
N VAL A 373 -18.53 16.73 -7.30
CA VAL A 373 -19.56 16.63 -6.26
C VAL A 373 -19.33 17.73 -5.22
N TRP A 374 -18.09 17.80 -4.71
CA TRP A 374 -17.57 18.88 -3.90
C TRP A 374 -16.04 18.91 -4.03
N GLY A 375 -15.43 20.06 -3.78
CA GLY A 375 -13.99 20.18 -3.66
C GLY A 375 -13.60 21.40 -2.83
N THR A 376 -12.39 21.44 -2.29
CA THR A 376 -11.90 22.58 -1.52
C THR A 376 -10.40 22.72 -1.65
N TYR A 377 -9.91 23.95 -1.51
CA TYR A 377 -8.53 24.22 -1.13
C TYR A 377 -8.37 23.97 0.37
N PHE A 378 -7.23 23.42 0.79
CA PHE A 378 -6.87 23.27 2.19
C PHE A 378 -5.43 23.72 2.41
N GLY A 379 -5.27 24.80 3.17
CA GLY A 379 -4.00 25.49 3.39
C GLY A 379 -4.23 26.84 4.07
N GLY A 380 -3.17 27.63 4.17
CA GLY A 380 -3.13 28.96 4.79
C GLY A 380 -2.22 29.90 3.99
N LEU A 381 -1.63 30.90 4.63
CA LEU A 381 -0.85 31.93 3.91
C LEU A 381 0.53 31.45 3.40
N GLY A 382 1.00 30.28 3.83
CA GLY A 382 2.23 29.63 3.37
C GLY A 382 2.00 28.63 2.23
N ASP A 383 3.05 27.89 1.86
CA ASP A 383 2.85 26.71 1.00
C ASP A 383 2.25 25.57 1.84
N ASP A 384 1.29 24.88 1.27
CA ASP A 384 0.59 23.73 1.82
C ASP A 384 0.54 22.60 0.78
N ALA A 385 0.75 21.37 1.24
CA ALA A 385 0.86 20.21 0.38
C ALA A 385 -0.07 19.09 0.81
N GLY A 386 -0.73 18.47 -0.16
CA GLY A 386 -1.64 17.33 0.02
C GLY A 386 -0.99 16.02 -0.43
N TYR A 387 -0.96 15.02 0.45
CA TYR A 387 -0.23 13.77 0.21
C TYR A 387 -1.11 12.53 0.15
N SER A 388 -2.02 12.37 1.12
CA SER A 388 -2.84 11.17 1.25
C SER A 388 -4.28 11.50 1.61
N ILE A 389 -5.20 10.63 1.18
CA ILE A 389 -6.64 10.73 1.37
C ILE A 389 -7.24 9.35 1.63
N LYS A 390 -8.11 9.24 2.64
CA LYS A 390 -8.75 7.97 3.00
C LYS A 390 -10.20 8.16 3.45
N PRO A 391 -11.20 7.61 2.74
CA PRO A 391 -12.57 7.55 3.25
C PRO A 391 -12.67 6.51 4.37
N ASP A 392 -13.50 6.80 5.38
CA ASP A 392 -13.91 5.80 6.36
C ASP A 392 -15.07 4.94 5.82
N GLN A 393 -15.53 3.97 6.61
CA GLN A 393 -16.70 3.14 6.30
C GLN A 393 -18.04 3.88 6.49
N GLY A 394 -18.00 5.15 6.84
CA GLY A 394 -19.15 6.00 7.11
C GLY A 394 -19.16 7.22 6.18
N ASN A 395 -19.31 8.39 6.78
CA ASN A 395 -19.47 9.66 6.06
C ASN A 395 -18.24 10.57 6.21
N LYS A 396 -17.07 10.05 6.56
CA LYS A 396 -15.85 10.84 6.70
C LYS A 396 -14.85 10.51 5.60
N VAL A 397 -14.07 11.52 5.24
CA VAL A 397 -12.85 11.37 4.45
C VAL A 397 -11.76 12.16 5.14
N VAL A 398 -10.60 11.52 5.31
CA VAL A 398 -9.46 12.08 6.02
C VAL A 398 -8.39 12.42 4.99
N ILE A 399 -7.68 13.52 5.21
CA ILE A 399 -6.48 13.86 4.44
C ILE A 399 -5.28 14.01 5.37
N GLY A 400 -4.10 13.76 4.81
CA GLY A 400 -2.80 14.03 5.41
C GLY A 400 -1.89 14.80 4.45
N GLY A 401 -1.05 15.65 5.02
CA GLY A 401 -0.14 16.48 4.24
C GLY A 401 0.90 17.20 5.09
N ALA A 402 1.49 18.24 4.52
CA ALA A 402 2.43 19.13 5.20
C ALA A 402 2.10 20.59 4.93
N THR A 403 2.46 21.47 5.86
CA THR A 403 2.08 22.89 5.85
C THR A 403 3.23 23.77 6.33
N ARG A 404 3.46 24.90 5.66
CA ARG A 404 4.27 26.03 6.17
C ARG A 404 3.42 27.09 6.86
N SER A 405 2.12 26.90 6.86
CA SER A 405 1.12 27.84 7.35
C SER A 405 0.91 27.66 8.84
N ASN A 406 0.70 28.76 9.55
CA ASN A 406 0.33 28.76 10.97
C ASN A 406 -1.15 29.11 11.19
N ASP A 407 -1.90 29.20 10.09
CA ASP A 407 -3.25 29.72 9.99
C ASP A 407 -4.17 28.86 9.11
N ILE A 408 -3.84 27.57 8.92
CA ILE A 408 -4.78 26.62 8.30
C ILE A 408 -6.06 26.50 9.14
N ASP A 409 -7.16 26.04 8.53
CA ASP A 409 -8.43 25.81 9.23
C ASP A 409 -8.29 24.71 10.30
N ILE A 410 -7.98 25.12 11.55
CA ILE A 410 -7.84 24.24 12.71
C ILE A 410 -9.12 24.16 13.52
N SER A 411 -9.52 22.94 13.87
CA SER A 411 -10.72 22.69 14.66
C SER A 411 -10.50 23.03 16.15
N PRO A 412 -11.52 23.56 16.86
CA PRO A 412 -11.36 23.96 18.27
C PRO A 412 -10.91 22.84 19.21
N GLN A 413 -11.25 21.59 18.88
CA GLN A 413 -10.89 20.39 19.65
C GLN A 413 -9.54 19.78 19.26
N ALA A 414 -8.77 20.39 18.36
CA ALA A 414 -7.52 19.85 17.84
C ALA A 414 -6.55 19.44 18.95
N HIS A 415 -5.95 18.26 18.79
CA HIS A 415 -4.90 17.77 19.69
C HIS A 415 -3.70 18.73 19.72
N THR A 416 -3.29 19.24 18.55
CA THR A 416 -2.22 20.22 18.39
C THR A 416 -2.78 21.41 17.60
N PRO A 417 -3.20 22.50 18.29
CA PRO A 417 -3.94 23.59 17.67
C PRO A 417 -3.06 24.65 17.00
N ASN A 418 -1.74 24.63 17.22
CA ASN A 418 -0.82 25.61 16.66
C ASN A 418 0.31 24.89 15.92
N ALA A 419 0.77 25.48 14.83
CA ALA A 419 2.02 25.10 14.19
C ALA A 419 3.16 25.15 15.21
N GLN A 420 4.06 24.17 15.13
CA GLN A 420 5.18 23.97 16.03
C GLN A 420 6.51 24.22 15.33
N GLY A 421 6.61 23.86 14.04
CA GLY A 421 7.80 23.98 13.21
C GLY A 421 7.68 24.98 12.06
N SER A 422 8.68 24.97 11.17
CA SER A 422 8.65 25.73 9.91
C SER A 422 7.99 24.97 8.76
N ILE A 423 7.82 23.66 8.95
CA ILE A 423 6.99 22.75 8.16
C ILE A 423 6.39 21.80 9.20
N ASP A 424 5.07 21.70 9.28
CA ASP A 424 4.39 20.73 10.13
C ASP A 424 3.59 19.75 9.26
N GLY A 425 3.40 18.52 9.76
CA GLY A 425 2.35 17.68 9.24
C GLY A 425 0.98 18.25 9.62
N TYR A 426 -0.05 17.92 8.86
CA TYR A 426 -1.42 18.16 9.27
C TYR A 426 -2.32 16.97 8.96
N LEU A 427 -3.44 16.91 9.67
CA LEU A 427 -4.56 16.02 9.37
C LEU A 427 -5.84 16.85 9.33
N ALA A 428 -6.73 16.54 8.39
CA ALA A 428 -8.06 17.12 8.32
C ALA A 428 -9.11 16.07 7.93
N VAL A 429 -10.31 16.20 8.49
CA VAL A 429 -11.41 15.25 8.34
C VAL A 429 -12.61 15.99 7.81
N PHE A 430 -13.06 15.61 6.63
CA PHE A 430 -14.22 16.19 5.98
C PHE A 430 -15.40 15.23 6.03
N ASN A 431 -16.60 15.79 6.03
CA ASN A 431 -17.81 15.04 5.71
C ASN A 431 -17.79 14.72 4.22
N ARG A 432 -17.73 13.43 3.92
CA ARG A 432 -17.60 12.86 2.58
C ARG A 432 -18.77 13.19 1.64
N LEU A 433 -19.94 13.54 2.17
CA LEU A 433 -21.14 13.83 1.39
C LEU A 433 -21.18 15.27 0.89
N ASN A 434 -20.66 16.23 1.67
CA ASN A 434 -20.81 17.65 1.39
C ASN A 434 -19.51 18.48 1.47
N GLY A 435 -18.37 17.88 1.82
CA GLY A 435 -17.08 18.56 1.88
C GLY A 435 -16.87 19.43 3.12
N ASN A 436 -17.76 19.40 4.12
CA ASN A 436 -17.59 20.22 5.32
C ASN A 436 -16.45 19.67 6.21
N LEU A 437 -15.53 20.54 6.64
CA LEU A 437 -14.52 20.19 7.64
C LEU A 437 -15.18 19.87 9.00
N THR A 438 -14.75 18.80 9.64
CA THR A 438 -15.28 18.30 10.92
C THR A 438 -14.23 18.18 12.01
N ALA A 439 -12.96 17.97 11.65
CA ALA A 439 -11.83 17.95 12.56
C ALA A 439 -10.55 18.28 11.79
N SER A 440 -9.58 18.89 12.45
CA SER A 440 -8.24 19.16 11.91
C SER A 440 -7.25 19.39 13.04
N THR A 441 -5.98 19.03 12.83
CA THR A 441 -4.88 19.23 13.79
C THR A 441 -3.56 19.34 13.05
N TYR A 442 -2.60 20.08 13.61
CA TYR A 442 -1.19 19.93 13.24
C TYR A 442 -0.64 18.62 13.80
N VAL A 443 0.45 18.13 13.22
CA VAL A 443 1.15 16.91 13.59
C VAL A 443 2.65 17.13 13.42
N GLY A 444 3.39 17.13 14.53
CA GLY A 444 4.83 17.28 14.42
C GLY A 444 5.53 17.52 15.75
N THR A 445 6.64 18.23 15.64
CA THR A 445 7.56 18.68 16.68
C THR A 445 7.90 20.15 16.40
N SER A 446 8.85 20.74 17.12
CA SER A 446 9.31 22.11 16.81
C SER A 446 10.21 22.21 15.56
N ASP A 447 10.58 21.09 14.96
CA ASP A 447 11.41 21.01 13.76
C ASP A 447 10.54 20.77 12.52
N GLN A 448 11.11 20.35 11.38
CA GLN A 448 10.31 20.07 10.19
C GLN A 448 9.65 18.69 10.27
N ASP A 449 8.34 18.64 10.06
CA ASP A 449 7.52 17.45 10.18
C ASP A 449 6.57 17.33 8.98
N GLN A 450 6.27 16.11 8.55
CA GLN A 450 5.36 15.83 7.43
C GLN A 450 4.52 14.59 7.71
N ALA A 451 3.21 14.64 7.41
CA ALA A 451 2.31 13.49 7.50
C ALA A 451 2.07 12.87 6.11
N PHE A 452 2.85 11.84 5.75
CA PHE A 452 2.89 11.29 4.39
C PHE A 452 1.70 10.41 4.03
N LEU A 453 1.47 9.35 4.80
CA LEU A 453 0.49 8.32 4.48
C LEU A 453 -0.41 8.08 5.67
N ILE A 454 -1.69 7.82 5.41
CA ILE A 454 -2.71 7.57 6.42
C ILE A 454 -3.45 6.27 6.16
N ASP A 455 -3.93 5.64 7.23
CA ASP A 455 -4.88 4.54 7.11
C ASP A 455 -5.84 4.50 8.30
N ILE A 456 -7.00 3.85 8.13
CA ILE A 456 -8.07 3.82 9.13
C ILE A 456 -8.36 2.37 9.51
N ASP A 457 -8.33 2.08 10.81
CA ASP A 457 -8.70 0.75 11.29
C ASP A 457 -10.23 0.54 11.34
N LYS A 458 -10.68 -0.71 11.48
CA LYS A 458 -12.11 -1.04 11.57
C LYS A 458 -12.86 -0.46 12.78
N PHE A 459 -12.16 0.17 13.72
CA PHE A 459 -12.76 0.88 14.85
C PHE A 459 -12.76 2.40 14.64
N ASN A 460 -12.45 2.86 13.43
CA ASN A 460 -12.33 4.27 13.07
C ASN A 460 -11.27 4.99 13.92
N ASN A 461 -10.13 4.34 14.17
CA ASN A 461 -8.92 5.06 14.59
C ASN A 461 -8.07 5.36 13.37
N LEU A 462 -7.53 6.57 13.34
CA LEU A 462 -6.68 7.06 12.27
C LEU A 462 -5.22 6.78 12.60
N TYR A 463 -4.48 6.24 11.65
CA TYR A 463 -3.05 6.03 11.73
C TYR A 463 -2.36 6.93 10.72
N VAL A 464 -1.20 7.46 11.10
CA VAL A 464 -0.39 8.36 10.27
C VAL A 464 1.04 7.88 10.30
N LEU A 465 1.61 7.63 9.12
CA LEU A 465 3.04 7.46 8.89
C LEU A 465 3.61 8.78 8.37
N GLY A 466 4.58 9.33 9.09
CA GLY A 466 5.21 10.59 8.74
C GLY A 466 6.72 10.61 8.94
N GLN A 467 7.31 11.77 8.67
CA GLN A 467 8.74 12.03 8.84
C GLN A 467 8.95 13.28 9.69
N THR A 468 9.95 13.27 10.57
CA THR A 468 10.27 14.34 11.51
C THR A 468 11.78 14.62 11.52
N GLU A 469 12.19 15.88 11.43
CA GLU A 469 13.57 16.34 11.70
C GLU A 469 13.82 16.60 13.19
N GLY A 470 12.79 16.43 14.03
CA GLY A 470 12.87 16.66 15.47
C GLY A 470 12.93 15.39 16.31
N GLN A 471 12.84 15.58 17.63
CA GLN A 471 12.79 14.49 18.61
C GLN A 471 11.34 14.19 18.99
N MET A 472 10.72 13.24 18.29
CA MET A 472 9.35 12.83 18.58
C MET A 472 9.29 11.93 19.82
N THR A 473 8.34 12.23 20.71
CA THR A 473 8.12 11.44 21.92
C THR A 473 7.40 10.14 21.59
N MET A 474 7.85 9.04 22.20
CA MET A 474 7.19 7.74 22.10
C MET A 474 6.29 7.47 23.31
N SER A 475 5.16 6.83 23.06
CA SER A 475 4.28 6.33 24.11
C SER A 475 4.91 5.16 24.87
N ALA A 476 4.62 5.05 26.17
CA ALA A 476 5.19 4.00 27.02
C ALA A 476 4.71 2.60 26.60
N GLY A 477 5.62 1.63 26.53
CA GLY A 477 5.30 0.23 26.23
C GLY A 477 5.07 -0.09 24.75
N ILE A 478 5.40 0.85 23.86
CA ILE A 478 5.31 0.67 22.40
C ILE A 478 6.70 0.42 21.81
N TYR A 479 6.77 -0.44 20.80
CA TYR A 479 7.97 -0.70 20.02
C TYR A 479 8.32 0.51 19.17
N GLY A 480 9.60 0.88 19.20
CA GLY A 480 10.18 1.88 18.33
C GLY A 480 11.63 2.11 18.68
N THR A 481 12.30 2.87 17.82
CA THR A 481 13.70 3.26 17.98
C THR A 481 13.74 4.77 18.18
N PRO A 482 14.00 5.27 19.40
CA PRO A 482 14.15 6.71 19.64
C PRO A 482 15.17 7.33 18.68
N ASN A 483 15.05 8.64 18.43
CA ASN A 483 15.95 9.38 17.53
C ASN A 483 15.91 8.90 16.05
N SER A 484 14.84 8.21 15.64
CA SER A 484 14.57 7.89 14.24
C SER A 484 13.69 8.96 13.59
N ARG A 485 13.77 9.10 12.26
CA ARG A 485 13.10 10.16 11.50
C ARG A 485 11.73 9.77 10.97
N GLN A 486 11.36 8.48 10.95
CA GLN A 486 10.00 8.07 10.62
C GLN A 486 9.20 7.92 11.91
N PHE A 487 7.94 8.33 11.86
CA PHE A 487 7.03 8.20 13.00
C PHE A 487 5.70 7.57 12.60
N ILE A 488 5.07 6.91 13.57
CA ILE A 488 3.70 6.47 13.46
C ILE A 488 2.91 7.07 14.63
N LYS A 489 1.81 7.73 14.32
CA LYS A 489 0.85 8.22 15.31
C LYS A 489 -0.52 7.62 15.07
N LYS A 490 -1.25 7.36 16.15
CA LYS A 490 -2.63 6.90 16.14
C LYS A 490 -3.52 7.94 16.82
N PHE A 491 -4.59 8.35 16.17
CA PHE A 491 -5.54 9.35 16.65
C PHE A 491 -6.97 8.79 16.68
N ASP A 492 -7.82 9.40 17.50
CA ASP A 492 -9.27 9.27 17.33
C ASP A 492 -9.75 10.06 16.10
N MET A 493 -10.92 9.73 15.57
CA MET A 493 -11.42 10.39 14.35
C MET A 493 -12.00 11.80 14.54
N ASN A 494 -11.92 12.38 15.73
CA ASN A 494 -12.18 13.81 15.95
C ASN A 494 -10.88 14.61 16.08
N LEU A 495 -9.72 13.96 15.96
CA LEU A 495 -8.39 14.54 16.06
C LEU A 495 -8.15 15.30 17.37
N ALA A 496 -8.84 14.90 18.44
CA ALA A 496 -8.73 15.53 19.75
C ALA A 496 -7.74 14.79 20.66
N THR A 497 -7.58 13.49 20.42
CA THR A 497 -6.76 12.60 21.24
C THR A 497 -5.76 11.87 20.37
N GLU A 498 -4.47 12.11 20.61
CA GLU A 498 -3.42 11.16 20.24
C GLU A 498 -3.55 9.93 21.16
N ILE A 499 -3.88 8.78 20.57
CA ILE A 499 -4.04 7.50 21.29
C ILE A 499 -2.66 6.96 21.65
N TRP A 500 -1.73 6.99 20.69
CA TRP A 500 -0.32 6.70 20.92
C TRP A 500 0.57 7.16 19.75
N SER A 501 1.87 7.23 20.02
CA SER A 501 2.92 7.57 19.06
C SER A 501 4.14 6.65 19.21
N THR A 502 4.87 6.44 18.11
CA THR A 502 6.18 5.79 18.11
C THR A 502 7.06 6.32 16.97
N THR A 503 8.37 6.08 17.07
CA THR A 503 9.34 6.34 16.00
C THR A 503 9.94 5.03 15.50
N ILE A 504 10.17 4.94 14.20
CA ILE A 504 10.66 3.75 13.51
C ILE A 504 11.88 4.15 12.69
N GLY A 505 12.93 3.33 12.73
CA GLY A 505 14.15 3.56 11.97
C GLY A 505 15.40 3.09 12.71
N SER A 506 16.55 3.61 12.27
CA SER A 506 17.87 3.20 12.75
C SER A 506 18.30 3.87 14.07
N GLY A 507 17.58 4.91 14.51
CA GLY A 507 17.93 5.72 15.68
C GLY A 507 19.13 6.65 15.47
N GLN A 508 19.53 6.89 14.22
CA GLN A 508 20.73 7.65 13.86
C GLN A 508 20.46 9.11 13.49
N ALA A 509 19.27 9.65 13.76
CA ALA A 509 18.85 11.01 13.41
C ALA A 509 18.99 11.36 11.91
N LYS A 510 18.87 10.37 11.03
CA LYS A 510 18.92 10.52 9.56
C LYS A 510 17.62 10.04 8.95
N ASP A 511 17.32 10.51 7.75
CA ASP A 511 16.16 10.03 7.01
C ASP A 511 16.41 8.59 6.58
N ASP A 512 15.78 7.63 7.27
CA ASP A 512 16.01 6.23 6.91
C ASP A 512 15.23 5.85 5.64
N LEU A 513 14.01 6.38 5.47
CA LEU A 513 13.09 5.97 4.43
C LEU A 513 12.26 7.13 3.88
N VAL A 514 12.07 7.14 2.57
CA VAL A 514 10.96 7.83 1.91
C VAL A 514 9.73 6.91 1.97
N PRO A 515 8.65 7.27 2.69
CA PRO A 515 7.46 6.42 2.78
C PRO A 515 6.77 6.23 1.42
N THR A 516 6.44 4.98 1.08
CA THR A 516 5.80 4.62 -0.21
C THR A 516 4.50 3.85 -0.06
N ALA A 517 4.35 3.05 1.00
CA ALA A 517 3.08 2.40 1.31
C ALA A 517 2.87 2.29 2.82
N PHE A 518 1.60 2.30 3.23
CA PHE A 518 1.18 2.19 4.61
C PHE A 518 -0.19 1.51 4.67
N LEU A 519 -0.36 0.54 5.56
CA LEU A 519 -1.60 -0.22 5.71
C LEU A 519 -1.75 -0.71 7.15
N VAL A 520 -2.98 -0.74 7.66
CA VAL A 520 -3.38 -1.39 8.90
C VAL A 520 -4.38 -2.49 8.60
N ASP A 521 -4.05 -3.74 8.92
CA ASP A 521 -4.94 -4.88 8.63
C ASP A 521 -6.08 -5.04 9.66
N GLU A 522 -7.00 -5.96 9.39
CA GLU A 522 -8.12 -6.32 10.27
C GLU A 522 -7.70 -6.91 11.64
N CYS A 523 -6.45 -7.35 11.75
CA CYS A 523 -5.82 -7.79 12.99
C CYS A 523 -5.02 -6.66 13.66
N PHE A 524 -5.08 -5.45 13.11
CA PHE A 524 -4.42 -4.22 13.54
C PHE A 524 -2.90 -4.26 13.42
N ASN A 525 -2.35 -5.20 12.65
CA ASN A 525 -0.93 -5.14 12.31
C ASN A 525 -0.70 -3.97 11.37
N ILE A 526 0.42 -3.30 11.53
CA ILE A 526 0.77 -2.10 10.80
C ILE A 526 1.88 -2.46 9.82
N TYR A 527 1.65 -2.22 8.54
CA TYR A 527 2.58 -2.47 7.44
C TYR A 527 3.07 -1.14 6.93
N LEU A 528 4.36 -1.04 6.70
CA LEU A 528 4.95 0.09 6.03
C LEU A 528 6.03 -0.36 5.07
N SER A 529 6.16 0.37 3.97
CA SER A 529 7.31 0.26 3.08
C SER A 529 7.84 1.64 2.72
N GLY A 530 9.14 1.66 2.45
CA GLY A 530 9.82 2.83 1.96
C GLY A 530 11.09 2.43 1.26
N TRP A 531 11.75 3.38 0.64
CA TRP A 531 13.08 3.17 0.10
C TRP A 531 13.94 4.37 0.45
N ASN A 532 15.25 4.15 0.44
CA ASN A 532 16.21 5.22 0.43
C ASN A 532 17.49 4.73 -0.22
N GLY A 533 18.37 5.63 -0.64
CA GLY A 533 19.63 5.25 -1.26
C GLY A 533 20.32 6.38 -1.98
N GLN A 534 21.38 6.04 -2.71
CA GLN A 534 22.20 7.03 -3.44
C GLN A 534 21.39 7.89 -4.43
N SER A 535 20.28 7.39 -4.96
CA SER A 535 19.37 8.14 -5.84
C SER A 535 18.64 9.28 -5.12
N ASN A 536 18.48 9.21 -3.80
CA ASN A 536 17.83 10.25 -2.99
C ASN A 536 18.77 11.42 -2.65
N VAL A 537 20.08 11.28 -2.88
CA VAL A 537 21.13 12.26 -2.51
C VAL A 537 21.13 13.55 -3.33
N LEU A 538 20.41 13.56 -4.46
CA LEU A 538 20.57 14.60 -5.49
C LEU A 538 19.51 15.73 -5.41
N THR A 539 18.75 15.90 -4.32
CA THR A 539 17.81 17.04 -4.15
C THR A 539 18.51 18.25 -3.52
N ASN A 540 18.58 19.36 -4.29
CA ASN A 540 18.78 20.75 -3.83
C ASN A 540 19.92 21.09 -2.85
N GLY A 541 21.09 20.45 -2.92
CA GLY A 541 22.27 20.94 -2.19
C GLY A 541 22.13 20.96 -0.66
N GLY A 542 21.13 20.27 -0.11
CA GLY A 542 21.05 19.88 1.29
C GLY A 542 22.00 18.71 1.58
N PRO A 543 22.34 18.43 2.85
CA PRO A 543 23.35 17.42 3.17
C PRO A 543 22.94 16.02 2.66
N PRO A 544 23.90 15.21 2.17
CA PRO A 544 23.62 13.88 1.65
C PRO A 544 23.66 12.86 2.79
N GLN A 545 22.57 12.58 3.53
CA GLN A 545 22.70 11.64 4.67
C GLN A 545 21.58 10.61 4.89
N GLY A 546 20.48 10.64 4.13
CA GLY A 546 19.48 9.57 4.20
C GLY A 546 19.97 8.27 3.57
N ASN A 547 19.81 7.14 4.26
CA ASN A 547 20.14 5.80 3.76
C ASN A 547 19.48 4.73 4.64
N THR A 548 19.42 3.49 4.17
CA THR A 548 18.79 2.38 4.88
C THR A 548 19.70 1.65 5.86
N LEU A 549 20.96 2.08 6.06
CA LEU A 549 21.90 1.39 6.96
C LEU A 549 21.35 1.28 8.38
N ASN A 550 21.48 0.10 8.96
CA ASN A 550 21.10 -0.22 10.34
C ASN A 550 19.59 -0.12 10.62
N LEU A 551 18.75 -0.15 9.59
CA LEU A 551 17.33 -0.39 9.80
C LEU A 551 17.11 -1.73 10.53
N PRO A 552 16.11 -1.81 11.42
CA PRO A 552 15.81 -3.05 12.13
C PRO A 552 15.51 -4.20 11.16
N LEU A 553 16.07 -5.37 11.38
CA LEU A 553 15.77 -6.59 10.61
C LEU A 553 15.31 -7.68 11.57
N THR A 554 14.36 -8.51 11.14
CA THR A 554 14.03 -9.73 11.89
C THR A 554 14.94 -10.87 11.49
N SER A 555 15.07 -11.88 12.36
CA SER A 555 15.95 -13.03 12.12
C SER A 555 15.56 -13.85 10.89
N ASP A 556 14.31 -13.73 10.46
CA ASP A 556 13.69 -14.36 9.30
C ASP A 556 13.58 -13.43 8.07
N ALA A 557 14.24 -12.28 8.09
CA ALA A 557 14.32 -11.36 6.95
C ALA A 557 14.82 -12.06 5.68
N LEU A 558 14.26 -11.68 4.52
CA LEU A 558 14.74 -12.14 3.21
C LEU A 558 16.17 -11.65 2.96
N GLN A 559 16.44 -10.38 3.29
CA GLN A 559 17.76 -9.77 3.26
C GLN A 559 18.23 -9.52 4.70
N SER A 560 19.29 -10.23 5.12
CA SER A 560 19.77 -10.20 6.51
C SER A 560 20.73 -9.05 6.83
N SER A 561 20.86 -8.06 5.95
CA SER A 561 21.73 -6.90 6.12
C SER A 561 21.27 -5.74 5.24
N THR A 562 21.31 -4.52 5.75
CA THR A 562 21.09 -3.30 4.96
C THR A 562 22.40 -2.82 4.34
N ASP A 563 22.38 -2.32 3.10
CA ASP A 563 23.57 -1.79 2.44
C ASP A 563 23.54 -0.26 2.23
N GLY A 564 22.42 0.36 2.61
CA GLY A 564 22.22 1.81 2.49
C GLY A 564 21.47 2.22 1.23
N SER A 565 21.07 1.31 0.35
CA SER A 565 20.24 1.57 -0.83
C SER A 565 19.19 0.48 -1.03
N ASP A 566 18.26 0.38 -0.07
CA ASP A 566 17.28 -0.71 -0.01
C ASP A 566 15.83 -0.22 -0.20
N PHE A 567 14.98 -1.11 -0.74
CA PHE A 567 13.55 -1.09 -0.45
C PHE A 567 13.33 -1.84 0.86
N TYR A 568 12.77 -1.17 1.84
CA TYR A 568 12.55 -1.72 3.17
C TYR A 568 11.07 -1.97 3.41
N PHE A 569 10.77 -3.12 4.00
CA PHE A 569 9.42 -3.48 4.40
C PHE A 569 9.40 -3.88 5.87
N MET A 570 8.45 -3.34 6.62
CA MET A 570 8.27 -3.62 8.04
C MET A 570 6.81 -3.94 8.36
N VAL A 571 6.62 -4.87 9.29
CA VAL A 571 5.35 -5.18 9.92
C VAL A 571 5.48 -5.06 11.44
N LEU A 572 4.65 -4.23 12.04
CA LEU A 572 4.47 -4.15 13.49
C LEU A 572 3.21 -4.90 13.90
N GLU A 573 3.26 -5.56 15.06
CA GLU A 573 2.05 -6.10 15.67
C GLU A 573 1.10 -4.98 16.10
N ARG A 574 -0.15 -5.36 16.40
CA ARG A 574 -1.19 -4.48 16.95
C ARG A 574 -0.67 -3.49 17.99
N ASP A 575 -1.06 -2.23 17.79
CA ASP A 575 -0.67 -1.07 18.62
C ASP A 575 0.86 -0.91 18.75
N ALA A 576 1.58 -1.31 17.69
CA ALA A 576 3.04 -1.30 17.62
C ALA A 576 3.69 -1.98 18.83
N LYS A 577 3.13 -3.09 19.33
CA LYS A 577 3.65 -3.76 20.53
C LYS A 577 5.06 -4.36 20.33
N SER A 578 5.34 -4.87 19.13
CA SER A 578 6.63 -5.45 18.75
C SER A 578 6.79 -5.49 17.24
N LEU A 579 8.04 -5.55 16.78
CA LEU A 579 8.39 -5.85 15.39
C LEU A 579 8.03 -7.30 15.07
N ALA A 580 7.10 -7.49 14.14
CA ALA A 580 6.69 -8.82 13.67
C ALA A 580 7.58 -9.33 12.53
N TYR A 581 7.96 -8.43 11.62
CA TYR A 581 8.81 -8.75 10.47
C TYR A 581 9.49 -7.48 9.95
N ALA A 582 10.73 -7.57 9.50
CA ALA A 582 11.37 -6.54 8.69
C ALA A 582 12.49 -7.10 7.83
N THR A 583 12.61 -6.62 6.59
CA THR A 583 13.63 -7.05 5.63
C THR A 583 14.18 -5.91 4.78
#